data_AF-A0AAU8D3M0-F1
#
_entry.id   AF-A0AAU8D3M0-F1
#
_cell.length_a   1.000
_cell.length_b   1.000
_cell.length_c   1.000
_cell.angle_alpha   90.00
_cell.angle_beta   90.00
_cell.angle_gamma   90.00
#
_symmetry.space_group_name_H-M   'P 1'
#
loop_
_entity.id
_entity.type
_entity.pdbx_description
1 polymer ?
#
loop_
_entity_poly.entity_id
_entity_poly.type
_entity_poly.pdbx_seq_one_letter_code
_entity_poly.pdbx_strand_id
1 'polypeptide(L)'
;MQVFETIDRLSELASSKPFRRKSEACFLLVSKIVPFYSRYAFADNAGRALFPLRDHILFLWSQYCVGSTVSALDALQLELHIPDVDSPGTSDGRLVVYAQNALICALHLTRYSARSDDAHVKGCVVNYFDHVDYLVQERVGADSRVPDLTDLLVARSRLFQQETDDFQAALLRDERESIVSRPLLIANMDRDVSGYL
;
A
#
# COMPACT_ATOMS: atom_id res chain seq x y z
N MET A 1 7.38 14.35 -14.02
CA MET A 1 6.72 15.61 -13.62
C MET A 1 5.26 15.39 -13.23
N GLN A 2 4.44 14.70 -14.04
CA GLN A 2 3.02 14.42 -13.71
C GLN A 2 2.77 13.58 -12.43
N VAL A 3 3.63 12.61 -12.08
CA VAL A 3 3.42 11.74 -10.89
C VAL A 3 3.47 12.53 -9.57
N PHE A 4 4.47 13.38 -9.39
CA PHE A 4 4.59 14.21 -8.17
C PHE A 4 3.46 15.23 -8.07
N GLU A 5 3.07 15.85 -9.18
CA GLU A 5 1.91 16.76 -9.22
C GLU A 5 0.60 16.04 -8.86
N THR A 6 0.41 14.79 -9.30
CA THR A 6 -0.75 13.98 -8.91
C THR A 6 -0.72 13.62 -7.44
N ILE A 7 0.43 13.20 -6.90
CA ILE A 7 0.60 12.89 -5.47
C ILE A 7 0.29 14.13 -4.61
N ASP A 8 0.77 15.30 -5.00
CA ASP A 8 0.51 16.55 -4.28
C ASP A 8 -0.98 16.91 -4.34
N ARG A 9 -1.65 16.80 -5.50
CA ARG A 9 -3.09 17.02 -5.63
C ARG A 9 -3.93 16.05 -4.80
N LEU A 10 -3.56 14.76 -4.78
CA LEU A 10 -4.23 13.76 -3.96
C LEU A 10 -4.04 14.05 -2.46
N SER A 11 -2.85 14.52 -2.08
CA SER A 11 -2.56 14.93 -0.71
C SER A 11 -3.37 16.16 -0.30
N GLU A 12 -3.45 17.18 -1.15
CA GLU A 12 -4.29 18.37 -0.94
C GLU A 12 -5.77 18.01 -0.83
N LEU A 13 -6.26 17.11 -1.71
CA LEU A 13 -7.62 16.61 -1.65
C LEU A 13 -7.88 15.92 -0.30
N ALA A 14 -6.96 15.07 0.16
CA ALA A 14 -7.07 14.35 1.42
C ALA A 14 -7.08 15.29 2.63
N SER A 15 -6.32 16.38 2.60
CA SER A 15 -6.27 17.37 3.70
C SER A 15 -7.62 18.03 3.99
N SER A 16 -8.48 18.14 2.97
CA SER A 16 -9.85 18.66 3.14
C SER A 16 -10.84 17.66 3.74
N LYS A 17 -10.45 16.38 3.92
CA LYS A 17 -11.36 15.31 4.31
C LYS A 17 -11.36 15.05 5.83
N PRO A 18 -12.45 14.47 6.37
CA PRO A 18 -12.49 14.01 7.75
C PRO A 18 -11.42 12.95 8.03
N PHE A 19 -11.01 12.85 9.30
CA PHE A 19 -10.01 11.88 9.77
C PHE A 19 -10.29 10.46 9.25
N ARG A 20 -11.53 10.00 9.45
CA ARG A 20 -11.99 8.66 9.05
C ARG A 20 -11.81 8.40 7.56
N ARG A 21 -12.04 9.39 6.69
CA ARG A 21 -11.90 9.23 5.24
C ARG A 21 -10.46 9.08 4.80
N LYS A 22 -9.57 9.86 5.40
CA LYS A 22 -8.13 9.69 5.18
C LYS A 22 -7.67 8.31 5.62
N SER A 23 -8.13 7.83 6.79
CA SER A 23 -7.82 6.48 7.28
C SER A 23 -8.33 5.38 6.36
N GLU A 24 -9.59 5.45 5.92
CA GLU A 24 -10.17 4.45 5.03
C GLU A 24 -9.53 4.45 3.64
N ALA A 25 -9.18 5.62 3.11
CA ALA A 25 -8.46 5.74 1.83
C ALA A 25 -7.02 5.19 1.95
N CYS A 26 -6.32 5.50 3.03
CA CYS A 26 -5.00 4.91 3.30
C CYS A 26 -5.09 3.39 3.50
N PHE A 27 -6.11 2.89 4.19
CA PHE A 27 -6.35 1.46 4.36
C PHE A 27 -6.53 0.75 3.02
N LEU A 28 -7.27 1.36 2.08
CA LEU A 28 -7.40 0.84 0.72
C LEU A 28 -6.03 0.67 0.06
N LEU A 29 -5.19 1.70 0.09
CA LEU A 29 -3.83 1.64 -0.48
C LEU A 29 -3.01 0.52 0.14
N VAL A 30 -2.99 0.45 1.47
CA VAL A 30 -2.15 -0.54 2.14
C VAL A 30 -2.65 -1.97 1.92
N SER A 31 -3.97 -2.18 1.92
CA SER A 31 -4.58 -3.49 1.66
C SER A 31 -4.19 -4.08 0.30
N LYS A 32 -3.98 -3.22 -0.71
CA LYS A 32 -3.54 -3.61 -2.06
C LYS A 32 -2.10 -4.12 -2.08
N ILE A 33 -1.22 -3.62 -1.20
CA ILE A 33 0.23 -3.90 -1.28
C ILE A 33 0.77 -4.80 -0.15
N VAL A 34 0.06 -4.97 0.96
CA VAL A 34 0.38 -5.94 2.03
C VAL A 34 0.54 -7.41 1.56
N PRO A 35 -0.17 -7.90 0.52
CA PRO A 35 0.12 -9.23 -0.04
C PRO A 35 1.58 -9.42 -0.46
N PHE A 36 2.25 -8.38 -0.94
CA PHE A 36 3.63 -8.50 -1.40
C PHE A 36 4.61 -8.70 -0.25
N TYR A 37 4.36 -8.08 0.91
CA TYR A 37 5.08 -8.38 2.13
C TYR A 37 4.92 -9.86 2.54
N SER A 38 3.71 -10.41 2.39
CA SER A 38 3.44 -11.82 2.71
C SER A 38 4.22 -12.79 1.79
N ARG A 39 4.36 -12.43 0.51
CA ARG A 39 5.17 -13.19 -0.46
C ARG A 39 6.66 -13.16 -0.09
N TYR A 40 7.18 -11.99 0.25
CA TYR A 40 8.55 -11.84 0.75
C TYR A 40 8.79 -12.70 2.00
N ALA A 41 7.93 -12.57 3.01
CA ALA A 41 8.02 -13.34 4.25
C ALA A 41 7.99 -14.87 4.02
N PHE A 42 7.22 -15.32 3.03
CA PHE A 42 7.20 -16.72 2.62
C PHE A 42 8.50 -17.14 1.90
N ALA A 43 8.97 -16.35 0.95
CA ALA A 43 10.16 -16.63 0.15
C ALA A 43 11.45 -16.65 0.98
N ASP A 44 11.52 -15.80 2.01
CA ASP A 44 12.71 -15.67 2.87
C ASP A 44 12.80 -16.75 3.97
N ASN A 45 11.91 -17.75 3.97
CA ASN A 45 11.74 -18.72 5.07
C ASN A 45 11.49 -18.09 6.46
N ALA A 46 11.30 -16.78 6.53
CA ALA A 46 10.89 -16.03 7.73
C ALA A 46 9.41 -16.26 8.11
N GLY A 47 8.70 -17.08 7.33
CA GLY A 47 7.25 -17.29 7.32
C GLY A 47 6.60 -17.78 8.62
N ARG A 48 7.34 -18.04 9.70
CA ARG A 48 6.75 -18.33 11.03
C ARG A 48 6.70 -17.12 11.97
N ALA A 49 7.54 -16.10 11.78
CA ALA A 49 7.56 -14.90 12.62
C ALA A 49 6.81 -13.70 12.00
N LEU A 50 6.72 -13.65 10.67
CA LEU A 50 6.21 -12.49 9.93
C LEU A 50 4.75 -12.62 9.45
N PHE A 51 4.20 -13.84 9.38
CA PHE A 51 2.77 -14.07 9.08
C PHE A 51 1.81 -13.41 10.09
N PRO A 52 2.10 -13.46 11.40
CA PRO A 52 1.33 -12.72 12.40
C PRO A 52 1.27 -11.22 12.13
N LEU A 53 2.27 -10.64 11.47
CA LEU A 53 2.33 -9.20 11.20
C LEU A 53 1.31 -8.76 10.17
N ARG A 54 1.05 -9.54 9.11
CA ARG A 54 0.01 -9.25 8.11
C ARG A 54 -1.38 -9.22 8.75
N ASP A 55 -1.68 -10.24 9.54
CA ASP A 55 -2.99 -10.34 10.21
C ASP A 55 -3.11 -9.30 11.32
N HIS A 56 -2.02 -8.98 12.02
CA HIS A 56 -1.95 -7.89 12.99
C HIS A 56 -2.17 -6.53 12.35
N ILE A 57 -1.53 -6.29 11.21
CA ILE A 57 -1.72 -5.11 10.36
C ILE A 57 -3.22 -4.95 9.99
N LEU A 58 -3.84 -5.99 9.43
CA LEU A 58 -5.25 -5.95 9.03
C LEU A 58 -6.19 -5.83 10.25
N PHE A 59 -5.83 -6.49 11.36
CA PHE A 59 -6.57 -6.44 12.61
C PHE A 59 -6.56 -5.04 13.23
N LEU A 60 -5.40 -4.43 13.42
CA LEU A 60 -5.26 -3.06 13.94
C LEU A 60 -6.06 -2.06 13.12
N TRP A 61 -6.11 -2.25 11.80
CA TRP A 61 -6.88 -1.37 10.92
C TRP A 61 -8.38 -1.63 10.95
N SER A 62 -8.81 -2.89 11.12
CA SER A 62 -10.22 -3.20 11.39
C SER A 62 -10.70 -2.55 12.68
N GLN A 63 -9.84 -2.54 13.72
CA GLN A 63 -10.09 -1.88 15.00
C GLN A 63 -10.22 -0.36 14.82
N TYR A 64 -9.35 0.27 14.02
CA TYR A 64 -9.47 1.70 13.74
C TYR A 64 -10.74 2.08 12.99
N CYS A 65 -11.15 1.28 12.00
CA CYS A 65 -12.34 1.58 11.20
C CYS A 65 -13.64 1.49 12.00
N VAL A 66 -13.63 0.78 13.13
CA VAL A 66 -14.74 0.73 14.09
C VAL A 66 -14.59 1.71 15.26
N GLY A 67 -13.56 2.58 15.24
CA GLY A 67 -13.37 3.65 16.21
C GLY A 67 -12.50 3.29 17.43
N SER A 68 -11.77 2.18 17.40
CA SER A 68 -10.78 1.85 18.44
C SER A 68 -9.48 2.65 18.24
N THR A 69 -8.77 2.91 19.34
CA THR A 69 -7.43 3.52 19.31
C THR A 69 -6.37 2.45 19.09
N VAL A 70 -5.41 2.71 18.20
CA VAL A 70 -4.15 1.94 18.11
C VAL A 70 -3.05 2.78 18.70
N SER A 71 -2.08 2.10 19.28
CA SER A 71 -1.04 2.72 20.06
C SER A 71 0.18 3.06 19.20
N ALA A 72 1.03 3.96 19.71
CA ALA A 72 2.35 4.19 19.13
C ALA A 72 3.26 2.95 19.18
N LEU A 73 2.96 1.96 20.05
CA LEU A 73 3.70 0.70 20.13
C LEU A 73 3.46 -0.18 18.90
N ASP A 74 2.27 -0.13 18.33
CA ASP A 74 1.92 -0.87 17.12
C ASP A 74 2.71 -0.35 15.90
N ALA A 75 2.95 0.97 15.83
CA ALA A 75 3.83 1.55 14.82
C ALA A 75 5.30 1.11 14.99
N LEU A 76 5.78 1.04 16.24
CA LEU A 76 7.15 0.59 16.55
C LEU A 76 7.35 -0.89 16.18
N GLN A 77 6.34 -1.74 16.38
CA GLN A 77 6.41 -3.15 15.97
C GLN A 77 6.54 -3.28 14.45
N LEU A 78 5.79 -2.49 13.67
CA LEU A 78 5.90 -2.50 12.21
C LEU A 78 7.28 -2.08 11.70
N GLU A 79 7.87 -1.06 12.32
CA GLU A 79 9.17 -0.51 11.94
C GLU A 79 10.31 -1.52 12.10
N LEU A 80 10.24 -2.38 13.13
CA LEU A 80 11.22 -3.45 13.37
C LEU A 80 11.20 -4.58 12.32
N HIS A 81 10.14 -4.66 11.52
CA HIS A 81 9.96 -5.70 10.51
C HIS A 81 10.22 -5.23 9.09
N ILE A 82 10.57 -3.95 8.89
CA ILE A 82 10.95 -3.45 7.57
C ILE A 82 12.23 -4.17 7.14
N PRO A 83 12.20 -4.95 6.04
CA PRO A 83 13.37 -5.70 5.62
C PRO A 83 14.43 -4.74 5.06
N ASP A 84 15.70 -5.08 5.26
CA ASP A 84 16.83 -4.34 4.72
C ASP A 84 17.29 -4.97 3.39
N VAL A 85 17.49 -4.14 2.38
CA VAL A 85 17.90 -4.56 1.02
C VAL A 85 19.27 -5.23 1.04
N ASP A 86 20.13 -4.82 1.98
CA ASP A 86 21.50 -5.32 2.10
C ASP A 86 21.62 -6.52 3.06
N SER A 87 20.50 -7.04 3.56
CA SER A 87 20.53 -8.16 4.50
C SER A 87 21.15 -9.43 3.89
N PRO A 88 22.16 -10.04 4.53
CA PRO A 88 22.74 -11.28 4.06
C PRO A 88 21.72 -12.43 4.20
N GLY A 89 21.36 -13.05 3.08
CA GLY A 89 20.40 -14.15 3.02
C GLY A 89 19.15 -13.87 2.18
N THR A 90 18.92 -12.60 1.82
CA THR A 90 17.76 -12.20 1.03
C THR A 90 17.94 -12.59 -0.44
N SER A 91 17.14 -13.56 -0.90
CA SER A 91 17.36 -14.25 -2.18
C SER A 91 16.80 -13.52 -3.41
N ASP A 92 15.92 -12.53 -3.22
CA ASP A 92 15.39 -11.69 -4.31
C ASP A 92 15.19 -10.24 -3.84
N GLY A 93 16.11 -9.36 -4.24
CA GLY A 93 16.05 -7.93 -3.89
C GLY A 93 14.77 -7.23 -4.34
N ARG A 94 14.06 -7.77 -5.34
CA ARG A 94 12.77 -7.22 -5.79
C ARG A 94 11.67 -7.43 -4.76
N LEU A 95 11.62 -8.63 -4.16
CA LEU A 95 10.67 -8.94 -3.10
C LEU A 95 10.90 -8.06 -1.86
N VAL A 96 12.15 -7.68 -1.60
CA VAL A 96 12.50 -6.77 -0.51
C VAL A 96 11.93 -5.38 -0.75
N VAL A 97 12.12 -4.80 -1.94
CA VAL A 97 11.57 -3.47 -2.26
C VAL A 97 10.05 -3.44 -2.13
N TYR A 98 9.36 -4.49 -2.61
CA TYR A 98 7.91 -4.58 -2.44
C TYR A 98 7.49 -4.67 -0.97
N ALA A 99 8.22 -5.45 -0.17
CA ALA A 99 7.97 -5.62 1.25
C ALA A 99 8.22 -4.33 2.05
N GLN A 100 9.27 -3.59 1.71
CA GLN A 100 9.57 -2.28 2.28
C GLN A 100 8.45 -1.29 2.00
N ASN A 101 8.06 -1.11 0.74
CA ASN A 101 7.01 -0.17 0.39
C ASN A 101 5.68 -0.52 1.07
N ALA A 102 5.35 -1.81 1.17
CA ALA A 102 4.17 -2.27 1.88
C ALA A 102 4.20 -1.93 3.38
N LEU A 103 5.32 -2.18 4.06
CA LEU A 103 5.44 -1.90 5.49
C LEU A 103 5.60 -0.41 5.82
N ILE A 104 6.29 0.37 5.00
CA ILE A 104 6.41 1.82 5.21
C ILE A 104 5.04 2.49 4.98
N CYS A 105 4.29 2.04 3.97
CA CYS A 105 2.92 2.49 3.76
C CYS A 105 2.01 2.12 4.94
N ALA A 106 2.11 0.89 5.45
CA ALA A 106 1.44 0.45 6.67
C ALA A 106 1.80 1.29 7.90
N LEU A 107 3.09 1.58 8.08
CA LEU A 107 3.62 2.41 9.17
C LEU A 107 3.06 3.83 9.11
N HIS A 108 2.97 4.42 7.91
CA HIS A 108 2.36 5.73 7.70
C HIS A 108 0.89 5.74 8.10
N LEU A 109 0.10 4.75 7.69
CA LEU A 109 -1.29 4.63 8.13
C LEU A 109 -1.39 4.50 9.67
N THR A 110 -0.56 3.66 10.29
CA THR A 110 -0.58 3.48 11.76
C THR A 110 -0.18 4.77 12.49
N ARG A 111 0.85 5.48 12.01
CA ARG A 111 1.28 6.77 12.59
C ARG A 111 0.25 7.87 12.37
N TYR A 112 -0.37 7.93 11.19
CA TYR A 112 -1.50 8.84 10.93
C TYR A 112 -2.63 8.59 11.93
N SER A 113 -2.98 7.33 12.12
CA SER A 113 -4.11 6.98 12.97
C SER A 113 -3.84 7.22 14.46
N ALA A 114 -2.57 7.24 14.87
CA ALA A 114 -2.17 7.56 16.24
C ALA A 114 -2.01 9.07 16.50
N ARG A 115 -1.70 9.87 15.47
CA ARG A 115 -1.29 11.29 15.62
C ARG A 115 -2.17 12.30 14.89
N SER A 116 -3.03 11.83 13.98
CA SER A 116 -3.85 12.66 13.09
C SER A 116 -3.04 13.70 12.28
N ASP A 117 -1.81 13.35 11.90
CA ASP A 117 -0.89 14.20 11.15
C ASP A 117 -0.91 13.85 9.65
N ASP A 118 -1.39 14.79 8.82
CA ASP A 118 -1.55 14.63 7.38
C ASP A 118 -0.23 14.37 6.62
N ALA A 119 0.93 14.68 7.22
CA ALA A 119 2.23 14.27 6.68
C ALA A 119 2.30 12.75 6.50
N HIS A 120 1.63 11.98 7.36
CA HIS A 120 1.58 10.53 7.26
C HIS A 120 0.59 10.04 6.19
N VAL A 121 -0.45 10.79 5.86
CA VAL A 121 -1.32 10.48 4.70
C VAL A 121 -0.52 10.64 3.40
N LYS A 122 0.24 11.73 3.28
CA LYS A 122 1.14 11.94 2.13
C LYS A 122 2.17 10.81 2.03
N GLY A 123 2.76 10.39 3.15
CA GLY A 123 3.68 9.26 3.19
C GLY A 123 3.05 7.94 2.70
N CYS A 124 1.80 7.66 3.07
CA CYS A 124 1.05 6.51 2.59
C CYS A 124 0.89 6.53 1.06
N VAL A 125 0.46 7.68 0.52
CA VAL A 125 0.28 7.88 -0.93
C VAL A 125 1.60 7.72 -1.69
N VAL A 126 2.68 8.35 -1.22
CA VAL A 126 4.01 8.25 -1.85
C VAL A 126 4.48 6.81 -1.92
N ASN A 127 4.51 6.08 -0.80
CA ASN A 127 5.00 4.70 -0.77
C ASN A 127 4.14 3.74 -1.59
N TYR A 128 2.83 4.00 -1.68
CA TYR A 128 1.94 3.25 -2.56
C TYR A 128 2.29 3.48 -4.03
N PHE A 129 2.44 4.73 -4.46
CA PHE A 129 2.75 5.02 -5.86
C PHE A 129 4.17 4.64 -6.26
N ASP A 130 5.13 4.67 -5.33
CA ASP A 130 6.47 4.09 -5.53
C ASP A 130 6.39 2.57 -5.75
N HIS A 131 5.51 1.86 -5.01
CA HIS A 131 5.24 0.44 -5.24
C HIS A 131 4.64 0.17 -6.63
N VAL A 132 3.66 0.98 -7.06
CA VAL A 132 3.05 0.87 -8.39
C VAL A 132 4.09 1.12 -9.49
N ASP A 133 4.94 2.13 -9.32
CA ASP A 133 6.00 2.44 -10.29
C ASP A 133 6.99 1.28 -10.42
N TYR A 134 7.42 0.72 -9.30
CA TYR A 134 8.31 -0.44 -9.27
C TYR A 134 7.68 -1.67 -9.93
N LEU A 135 6.39 -1.93 -9.69
CA LEU A 135 5.64 -3.03 -10.32
C LEU A 135 5.58 -2.90 -11.85
N VAL A 136 5.35 -1.68 -12.35
CA VAL A 136 5.32 -1.42 -13.79
C VAL A 136 6.72 -1.62 -14.40
N GLN A 137 7.76 -1.10 -13.75
CA GLN A 137 9.14 -1.26 -14.21
C GLN A 137 9.55 -2.73 -14.27
N GLU A 138 9.19 -3.55 -13.26
CA GLU A 138 9.53 -4.97 -13.24
C GLU A 138 8.86 -5.75 -14.38
N ARG A 139 7.55 -5.57 -14.57
CA ARG A 139 6.81 -6.31 -15.62
C ARG A 139 7.38 -6.10 -17.00
N VAL A 140 7.78 -4.87 -17.26
CA VAL A 140 8.37 -4.47 -18.52
C VAL A 140 9.79 -4.98 -18.63
N GLY A 141 10.58 -4.89 -17.56
CA GLY A 141 11.96 -5.38 -17.52
C GLY A 141 12.07 -6.90 -17.70
N ALA A 142 11.04 -7.65 -17.30
CA ALA A 142 10.96 -9.10 -17.48
C ALA A 142 10.70 -9.52 -18.94
N ASP A 143 10.03 -8.69 -19.74
CA ASP A 143 9.84 -8.90 -21.18
C ASP A 143 11.09 -8.44 -21.95
N SER A 144 12.11 -9.30 -21.98
CA SER A 144 13.40 -9.11 -22.68
C SER A 144 13.32 -8.85 -24.20
N ARG A 145 12.12 -8.79 -24.78
CA ARG A 145 11.86 -8.27 -26.13
C ARG A 145 11.40 -6.84 -25.97
N VAL A 146 12.35 -5.89 -26.02
CA VAL A 146 12.14 -4.43 -25.95
C VAL A 146 10.67 -4.06 -26.13
N PRO A 147 9.91 -3.92 -25.02
CA PRO A 147 8.55 -3.43 -25.11
C PRO A 147 8.67 -2.04 -25.73
N ASP A 148 7.83 -1.73 -26.71
CA ASP A 148 7.76 -0.37 -27.23
C ASP A 148 7.65 0.56 -26.02
N LEU A 149 8.61 1.48 -25.86
CA LEU A 149 8.62 2.45 -24.75
C LEU A 149 7.24 3.11 -24.61
N THR A 150 6.52 3.21 -25.72
CA THR A 150 5.13 3.62 -25.81
C THR A 150 4.17 2.73 -25.01
N ASP A 151 4.21 1.40 -25.16
CA ASP A 151 3.35 0.45 -24.42
C ASP A 151 3.64 0.51 -22.92
N LEU A 152 4.91 0.71 -22.57
CA LEU A 152 5.39 0.96 -21.22
C LEU A 152 4.74 2.18 -20.59
N LEU A 153 4.79 3.30 -21.31
CA LEU A 153 4.22 4.57 -20.88
C LEU A 153 2.69 4.49 -20.82
N VAL A 154 2.05 3.77 -21.73
CA VAL A 154 0.59 3.54 -21.73
C VAL A 154 0.17 2.67 -20.55
N ALA A 155 0.85 1.55 -20.29
CA ALA A 155 0.58 0.67 -19.17
C ALA A 155 0.79 1.40 -17.83
N ARG A 156 1.91 2.13 -17.70
CA ARG A 156 2.18 3.00 -16.56
C ARG A 156 1.07 4.03 -16.37
N SER A 157 0.70 4.74 -17.43
CA SER A 157 -0.32 5.78 -17.38
C SER A 157 -1.69 5.21 -17.00
N ARG A 158 -2.07 4.03 -17.50
CA ARG A 158 -3.36 3.40 -17.20
C ARG A 158 -3.43 2.94 -15.74
N LEU A 159 -2.43 2.20 -15.27
CA LEU A 159 -2.40 1.71 -13.89
C LEU A 159 -2.33 2.86 -12.90
N PHE A 160 -1.48 3.86 -13.17
CA PHE A 160 -1.36 5.04 -12.34
C PHE A 160 -2.66 5.85 -12.29
N GLN A 161 -3.35 6.02 -13.43
CA GLN A 161 -4.64 6.69 -13.47
C GLN A 161 -5.72 5.91 -12.72
N GLN A 162 -5.80 4.60 -12.91
CA GLN A 162 -6.75 3.75 -12.20
C GLN A 162 -6.56 3.85 -10.69
N GLU A 163 -5.32 3.79 -10.21
CA GLU A 163 -5.03 3.89 -8.78
C GLU A 163 -5.30 5.29 -8.21
N THR A 164 -5.07 6.32 -9.01
CA THR A 164 -5.46 7.71 -8.68
C THR A 164 -6.97 7.82 -8.53
N ASP A 165 -7.73 7.29 -9.50
CA ASP A 165 -9.19 7.34 -9.53
C ASP A 165 -9.81 6.56 -8.35
N ASP A 166 -9.27 5.37 -8.05
CA ASP A 166 -9.69 4.54 -6.92
C ASP A 166 -9.49 5.27 -5.59
N PHE A 167 -8.32 5.89 -5.40
CA PHE A 167 -8.01 6.64 -4.18
C PHE A 167 -8.89 7.90 -4.06
N GLN A 168 -9.05 8.65 -5.14
CA GLN A 168 -9.93 9.82 -5.18
C GLN A 168 -11.39 9.43 -4.90
N ALA A 169 -11.86 8.32 -5.48
CA ALA A 169 -13.19 7.80 -5.21
C ALA A 169 -13.35 7.41 -3.73
N ALA A 170 -12.34 6.80 -3.12
CA ALA A 170 -12.34 6.49 -1.68
C ALA A 170 -12.45 7.76 -0.81
N LEU A 171 -11.79 8.84 -1.18
CA LEU A 171 -11.85 10.13 -0.47
C LEU A 171 -13.18 10.88 -0.66
N LEU A 172 -13.89 10.66 -1.76
CA LEU A 172 -15.10 11.41 -2.13
C LEU A 172 -16.42 10.72 -1.78
N ARG A 173 -16.40 9.47 -1.29
CA ARG A 173 -17.62 8.74 -0.88
C ARG A 173 -18.41 9.47 0.21
N ASP A 174 -19.73 9.34 0.19
CA ASP A 174 -20.65 9.83 1.22
C ASP A 174 -20.38 9.14 2.57
N GLU A 175 -20.14 9.89 3.64
CA GLU A 175 -19.74 9.43 5.00
C GLU A 175 -20.56 8.24 5.55
N ARG A 176 -21.79 8.06 5.04
CA ARG A 176 -22.67 6.94 5.38
C ARG A 176 -22.25 5.61 4.74
N GLU A 177 -21.50 5.67 3.65
CA GLU A 177 -20.91 4.54 2.94
C GLU A 177 -19.50 4.27 3.47
N SER A 178 -19.39 3.32 4.40
CA SER A 178 -18.11 2.83 4.90
C SER A 178 -17.48 1.87 3.87
N ILE A 179 -16.19 2.07 3.59
CA ILE A 179 -15.40 1.15 2.76
C ILE A 179 -15.32 -0.25 3.40
N VAL A 180 -15.36 -0.31 4.73
CA VAL A 180 -15.27 -1.56 5.52
C VAL A 180 -16.59 -2.34 5.55
N SER A 181 -17.71 -1.72 5.18
CA SER A 181 -19.02 -2.40 5.11
C SER A 181 -19.18 -3.30 3.88
N ARG A 182 -18.21 -3.33 2.97
CA ARG A 182 -18.16 -4.31 1.88
C ARG A 182 -17.21 -5.46 2.24
N PRO A 183 -17.66 -6.73 2.28
CA PRO A 183 -16.79 -7.90 2.44
C PRO A 183 -15.84 -8.15 1.24
N LEU A 184 -15.56 -7.13 0.42
CA LEU A 184 -14.85 -7.21 -0.85
C LEU A 184 -13.34 -6.96 -0.75
N LEU A 185 -12.85 -6.36 0.34
CA LEU A 185 -11.44 -6.00 0.46
C LEU A 185 -10.51 -7.19 0.74
N ILE A 186 -11.04 -8.29 1.28
CA ILE A 186 -10.28 -9.52 1.50
C ILE A 186 -10.46 -10.50 0.30
N ALA A 187 -11.61 -10.46 -0.38
CA ALA A 187 -11.94 -11.41 -1.44
C ALA A 187 -11.22 -11.14 -2.79
N ASN A 188 -10.80 -9.90 -3.06
CA ASN A 188 -10.00 -9.59 -4.25
C ASN A 188 -8.50 -9.88 -4.08
N MET A 189 -8.02 -10.10 -2.86
CA MET A 189 -6.61 -10.43 -2.60
C MET A 189 -6.20 -11.81 -3.17
N ASP A 190 -7.15 -12.74 -3.30
CA ASP A 190 -6.89 -14.07 -3.88
C ASP A 190 -7.15 -14.15 -5.39
N ARG A 191 -7.98 -13.26 -5.95
CA ARG A 191 -8.30 -13.26 -7.39
C ARG A 191 -7.36 -12.39 -8.22
N ASP A 192 -6.89 -11.26 -7.68
CA ASP A 192 -5.92 -10.37 -8.33
C ASP A 192 -4.46 -10.84 -8.15
N VAL A 193 -4.22 -12.11 -7.87
CA VAL A 193 -2.90 -12.68 -8.15
C VAL A 193 -2.88 -13.29 -9.55
N SER A 194 -4.01 -13.85 -9.98
CA SER A 194 -4.10 -14.59 -11.25
C SER A 194 -4.38 -13.71 -12.46
N GLY A 195 -4.97 -12.51 -12.28
CA GLY A 195 -5.14 -11.54 -13.37
C GLY A 195 -3.88 -10.71 -13.69
N TYR A 196 -2.82 -10.94 -12.92
CA TYR A 196 -1.55 -10.24 -12.96
C TYR A 196 -0.36 -11.18 -13.19
N LEU A 197 -0.66 -12.44 -13.56
CA LEU A 197 0.23 -13.50 -14.01
C LEU A 197 -0.06 -13.82 -15.49
#